data_AF-A0A5C9D129-F1
#
_entry.id   AF-A0A5C9D129-F1
#
_cell.length_a   1.000
_cell.length_b   1.000
_cell.length_c   1.000
_cell.angle_alpha   90.00
_cell.angle_beta   90.00
_cell.angle_gamma   90.00
#
_symmetry.space_group_name_H-M   'P 1'
#
loop_
_entity.id
_entity.type
_entity.pdbx_description
1 polymer ?
#
loop_
_entity_poly.entity_id
_entity_poly.type
_entity_poly.pdbx_seq_one_letter_code
_entity_poly.pdbx_strand_id
1 'polypeptide(L)'
;MYIEYKPSETRGTCFLNNAAKTVLLIEQIGLPGLGVTLDFGHSMYGGMNPAEELALLHDSGFPYYVHINDNDAKWDWDYFAGSKHILAYAEFLYYLRKYGYDDYVTSDTSPTRWDIKGMFEINNRLTAKLLARLEEMEKAGFDQVLAKGDYMLTWKFIEEHLFGLK
;
A
#
# COMPACT_ATOMS: atom_id res chain seq x y z
N MET A 1 -6.80 17.40 7.40
CA MET A 1 -7.76 16.93 6.37
C MET A 1 -6.95 16.19 5.34
N TYR A 2 -7.31 14.95 5.01
CA TYR A 2 -6.60 14.15 4.01
C TYR A 2 -7.45 14.02 2.75
N ILE A 3 -6.82 14.21 1.60
CA ILE A 3 -7.46 14.07 0.30
C ILE A 3 -7.13 12.68 -0.22
N GLU A 4 -8.16 11.86 -0.41
CA GLU A 4 -8.04 10.55 -1.02
C GLU A 4 -8.17 10.67 -2.53
N TYR A 5 -7.11 10.35 -3.26
CA TYR A 5 -7.16 10.26 -4.71
C TYR A 5 -7.75 8.92 -5.11
N LYS A 6 -8.43 8.91 -6.24
CA LYS A 6 -9.08 7.70 -6.76
C LYS A 6 -9.05 7.75 -8.29
N PRO A 7 -8.56 6.73 -9.01
CA PRO A 7 -8.45 6.80 -10.47
C PRO A 7 -9.78 7.13 -11.19
N SER A 8 -10.86 6.52 -10.74
CA SER A 8 -12.23 6.62 -11.28
C SER A 8 -13.25 6.09 -10.25
N GLU A 9 -14.55 6.19 -10.55
CA GLU A 9 -15.68 5.79 -9.69
C GLU A 9 -16.13 6.88 -8.69
N THR A 10 -17.30 7.50 -8.85
CA THR A 10 -18.38 7.30 -9.83
C THR A 10 -18.16 8.02 -11.19
N ARG A 11 -17.04 8.74 -11.36
CA ARG A 11 -16.67 9.39 -12.63
C ARG A 11 -15.78 8.48 -13.48
N GLY A 12 -15.83 8.61 -14.81
CA GLY A 12 -14.95 7.84 -15.70
C GLY A 12 -13.45 8.12 -15.49
N THR A 13 -13.11 9.32 -15.02
CA THR A 13 -11.78 9.67 -14.50
C THR A 13 -11.98 10.77 -13.46
N CYS A 14 -11.42 10.61 -12.27
CA CYS A 14 -11.46 11.65 -11.24
C CYS A 14 -10.41 12.73 -11.52
N PHE A 15 -10.60 13.92 -10.97
CA PHE A 15 -9.65 15.02 -11.12
C PHE A 15 -8.29 14.69 -10.47
N LEU A 16 -8.34 14.17 -9.24
CA LEU A 16 -7.21 13.63 -8.51
C LEU A 16 -7.22 12.11 -8.63
N ASN A 17 -6.46 11.62 -9.60
CA ASN A 17 -6.45 10.21 -9.99
C ASN A 17 -5.17 9.46 -9.61
N ASN A 18 -4.22 10.13 -8.95
CA ASN A 18 -2.97 9.55 -8.44
C ASN A 18 -2.36 10.42 -7.33
N ALA A 19 -1.35 9.90 -6.64
CA ALA A 19 -0.66 10.59 -5.55
C ALA A 19 0.04 11.88 -6.03
N ALA A 20 0.74 11.83 -7.17
CA ALA A 20 1.51 12.95 -7.69
C ALA A 20 0.67 14.22 -7.93
N LYS A 21 -0.50 14.08 -8.56
CA LYS A 21 -1.43 15.21 -8.76
C LYS A 21 -1.96 15.76 -7.45
N THR A 22 -2.16 14.90 -6.47
CA THR A 22 -2.68 15.29 -5.15
C THR A 22 -1.63 16.07 -4.37
N VAL A 23 -0.37 15.65 -4.41
CA VAL A 23 0.77 16.42 -3.86
C VAL A 23 0.86 17.80 -4.50
N LEU A 24 0.84 17.88 -5.84
CA LEU A 24 0.89 19.16 -6.55
C LEU A 24 -0.27 20.09 -6.18
N LEU A 25 -1.48 19.54 -6.03
CA LEU A 25 -2.63 20.32 -5.60
C LEU A 25 -2.45 20.86 -4.18
N ILE A 26 -2.04 20.00 -3.23
CA ILE A 26 -1.86 20.39 -1.83
C ILE A 26 -0.77 21.47 -1.72
N GLU A 27 0.34 21.30 -2.44
CA GLU A 27 1.40 22.30 -2.51
C GLU A 27 0.89 23.64 -3.03
N GLN A 28 0.10 23.65 -4.11
CA GLN A 28 -0.50 24.86 -4.66
C GLN A 28 -1.53 25.53 -3.74
N ILE A 29 -2.28 24.75 -2.96
CA ILE A 29 -3.23 25.29 -1.98
C ILE A 29 -2.47 25.99 -0.85
N GLY A 30 -1.31 25.46 -0.42
CA GLY A 30 -0.42 26.11 0.56
C GLY A 30 -1.01 26.27 1.96
N LEU A 31 -2.04 25.49 2.32
CA LEU A 31 -2.65 25.51 3.64
C LEU A 31 -2.05 24.43 4.56
N PRO A 32 -1.78 24.74 5.84
CA PRO A 32 -1.29 23.75 6.78
C PRO A 32 -2.37 22.69 7.09
N GLY A 33 -1.94 21.49 7.45
CA GLY A 33 -2.83 20.40 7.87
C GLY A 33 -3.56 19.68 6.74
N LEU A 34 -3.14 19.91 5.49
CA LEU A 34 -3.51 19.08 4.35
C LEU A 34 -2.56 17.89 4.21
N GLY A 35 -3.11 16.75 3.82
CA GLY A 35 -2.38 15.51 3.58
C GLY A 35 -3.05 14.65 2.53
N VAL A 36 -2.47 13.48 2.26
CA VAL A 36 -2.98 12.53 1.26
C VAL A 36 -3.42 11.24 1.94
N THR A 37 -4.63 10.77 1.66
CA THR A 37 -4.97 9.37 1.96
C THR A 37 -4.49 8.53 0.78
N LEU A 38 -3.53 7.63 1.04
CA LEU A 38 -3.11 6.61 0.09
C LEU A 38 -3.95 5.37 0.35
N ASP A 39 -4.80 5.05 -0.62
CA ASP A 39 -5.49 3.77 -0.67
C ASP A 39 -4.73 2.80 -1.58
N PHE A 40 -4.34 1.65 -1.02
CA PHE A 40 -3.57 0.63 -1.73
C PHE A 40 -4.31 0.15 -3.00
N GLY A 41 -5.61 -0.07 -2.92
CA GLY A 41 -6.43 -0.49 -4.04
C GLY A 41 -6.50 0.55 -5.14
N HIS A 42 -6.70 1.82 -4.77
CA HIS A 42 -6.72 2.94 -5.71
C HIS A 42 -5.43 3.03 -6.52
N SER A 43 -4.28 2.86 -5.87
CA SER A 43 -3.00 2.75 -6.59
C SER A 43 -2.99 1.55 -7.54
N MET A 44 -3.38 0.37 -7.06
CA MET A 44 -3.32 -0.88 -7.84
C MET A 44 -4.19 -0.83 -9.11
N TYR A 45 -5.47 -0.47 -9.01
CA TYR A 45 -6.34 -0.39 -10.20
C TYR A 45 -6.11 0.88 -11.03
N GLY A 46 -5.43 1.88 -10.46
CA GLY A 46 -4.89 3.02 -11.18
C GLY A 46 -3.71 2.68 -12.09
N GLY A 47 -3.19 1.44 -12.02
CA GLY A 47 -2.02 1.00 -12.77
C GLY A 47 -0.69 1.55 -12.22
N MET A 48 -0.68 1.95 -10.95
CA MET A 48 0.49 2.48 -10.25
C MET A 48 1.11 1.42 -9.33
N ASN A 49 2.32 1.68 -8.83
CA ASN A 49 2.92 0.90 -7.75
C ASN A 49 2.62 1.59 -6.40
N PRO A 50 1.91 0.93 -5.45
CA PRO A 50 1.57 1.54 -4.16
C PRO A 50 2.78 1.93 -3.32
N ALA A 51 3.87 1.16 -3.38
CA ALA A 51 5.11 1.45 -2.66
C ALA A 51 5.84 2.66 -3.26
N GLU A 52 5.76 2.84 -4.58
CA GLU A 52 6.30 4.03 -5.27
C GLU A 52 5.50 5.28 -4.91
N GLU A 53 4.17 5.20 -4.94
CA GLU A 53 3.32 6.33 -4.53
C GLU A 53 3.53 6.67 -3.05
N LEU A 54 3.73 5.68 -2.18
CA LEU A 54 4.09 5.91 -0.79
C LEU A 54 5.45 6.63 -0.65
N ALA A 55 6.47 6.21 -1.40
CA ALA A 55 7.77 6.88 -1.40
C ALA A 55 7.65 8.34 -1.85
N LEU A 56 6.86 8.60 -2.90
CA LEU A 56 6.57 9.95 -3.37
C LEU A 56 5.88 10.80 -2.28
N LEU A 57 4.90 10.24 -1.58
CA LEU A 57 4.23 10.94 -0.49
C LEU A 57 5.17 11.23 0.67
N HIS A 58 5.99 10.25 1.07
CA HIS A 58 6.98 10.41 2.11
C HIS A 58 7.98 11.53 1.78
N ASP A 59 8.56 11.50 0.58
CA ASP A 59 9.55 12.49 0.13
C ASP A 59 8.95 13.89 -0.07
N SER A 60 7.63 13.99 -0.29
CA SER A 60 6.94 15.29 -0.39
C SER A 60 6.90 16.06 0.94
N GLY A 61 7.07 15.36 2.06
CA GLY A 61 6.96 15.93 3.41
C GLY A 61 5.53 16.25 3.85
N PHE A 62 4.52 15.98 3.03
CA PHE A 62 3.12 16.08 3.44
C PHE A 62 2.70 14.87 4.27
N PRO A 63 1.85 15.05 5.29
CA PRO A 63 1.33 13.92 6.06
C PRO A 63 0.47 13.03 5.16
N TYR A 64 0.54 11.72 5.39
CA TYR A 64 -0.30 10.75 4.70
C TYR A 64 -1.03 9.82 5.67
N TYR A 65 -2.18 9.32 5.24
CA TYR A 65 -2.99 8.33 5.93
C TYR A 65 -3.16 7.11 5.04
N VAL A 66 -3.34 5.92 5.60
CA VAL A 66 -3.33 4.66 4.85
C VAL A 66 -4.68 3.95 4.90
N HIS A 67 -5.24 3.73 3.72
CA HIS A 67 -6.32 2.76 3.48
C HIS A 67 -5.78 1.51 2.78
N ILE A 68 -6.31 0.35 3.18
CA ILE A 68 -5.95 -0.96 2.63
C ILE A 68 -7.19 -1.73 2.17
N ASN A 69 -7.07 -2.31 1.00
CA ASN A 69 -7.96 -3.29 0.40
C ASN A 69 -7.21 -3.96 -0.75
N ASP A 70 -7.89 -4.68 -1.64
CA ASP A 70 -7.30 -5.21 -2.85
C ASP A 70 -8.35 -5.29 -3.97
N ASN A 71 -7.90 -5.54 -5.20
CA ASN A 71 -8.77 -5.67 -6.36
C ASN A 71 -8.10 -6.49 -7.46
N ASP A 72 -8.68 -6.54 -8.67
CA ASP A 72 -8.14 -7.25 -9.82
C ASP A 72 -7.32 -6.34 -10.77
N ALA A 73 -6.86 -5.19 -10.27
CA ALA A 73 -6.21 -4.11 -10.99
C ALA A 73 -7.08 -3.49 -12.11
N LYS A 74 -8.41 -3.58 -12.01
CA LYS A 74 -9.34 -3.01 -13.01
C LYS A 74 -10.42 -2.12 -12.42
N TRP A 75 -10.82 -2.39 -11.18
CA TRP A 75 -11.86 -1.64 -10.51
C TRP A 75 -11.64 -1.65 -9.01
N ASP A 76 -12.24 -0.68 -8.33
CA ASP A 76 -12.24 -0.62 -6.88
C ASP A 76 -13.24 -1.61 -6.29
N TRP A 77 -12.83 -2.88 -6.22
CA TRP A 77 -13.69 -3.98 -5.75
C TRP A 77 -13.71 -4.12 -4.23
N ASP A 78 -12.81 -3.44 -3.52
CA ASP A 78 -12.70 -3.44 -2.07
C ASP A 78 -12.55 -4.85 -1.45
N TYR A 79 -11.75 -5.73 -2.08
CA TYR A 79 -11.38 -7.01 -1.48
C TYR A 79 -10.49 -6.82 -0.25
N PHE A 80 -10.24 -7.88 0.52
CA PHE A 80 -9.27 -7.79 1.61
C PHE A 80 -7.85 -7.64 1.05
N ALA A 81 -7.02 -6.88 1.75
CA ALA A 81 -5.66 -6.53 1.33
C ALA A 81 -4.78 -7.77 1.13
N GLY A 82 -4.06 -7.82 0.01
CA GLY A 82 -3.19 -8.95 -0.35
C GLY A 82 -3.92 -10.21 -0.84
N SER A 83 -5.22 -10.14 -1.14
CA SER A 83 -5.98 -11.25 -1.72
C SER A 83 -5.61 -11.56 -3.18
N LYS A 84 -5.15 -10.55 -3.93
CA LYS A 84 -4.76 -10.61 -5.34
C LYS A 84 -3.31 -10.20 -5.53
N HIS A 85 -2.84 -9.23 -4.74
CA HIS A 85 -1.54 -8.60 -4.90
C HIS A 85 -0.68 -8.72 -3.63
N ILE A 86 -0.56 -9.92 -3.07
CA ILE A 86 0.15 -10.15 -1.80
C ILE A 86 1.60 -9.65 -1.80
N LEU A 87 2.32 -9.78 -2.93
CA LEU A 87 3.71 -9.33 -3.01
C LEU A 87 3.82 -7.81 -3.01
N ALA A 88 3.00 -7.11 -3.81
CA ALA A 88 2.95 -5.65 -3.83
C ALA A 88 2.48 -5.11 -2.46
N TYR A 89 1.56 -5.81 -1.80
CA TYR A 89 1.12 -5.46 -0.46
C TYR A 89 2.25 -5.62 0.58
N ALA A 90 3.04 -6.69 0.49
CA ALA A 90 4.22 -6.86 1.34
C ALA A 90 5.28 -5.77 1.08
N GLU A 91 5.52 -5.39 -0.17
CA GLU A 91 6.41 -4.28 -0.52
C GLU A 91 5.93 -2.95 0.07
N PHE A 92 4.63 -2.64 -0.06
CA PHE A 92 4.00 -1.47 0.53
C PHE A 92 4.18 -1.40 2.05
N LEU A 93 3.90 -2.52 2.75
CA LEU A 93 4.09 -2.62 4.20
C LEU A 93 5.56 -2.49 4.61
N TYR A 94 6.50 -3.00 3.82
CA TYR A 94 7.93 -2.83 4.05
C TYR A 94 8.34 -1.36 4.03
N TYR A 95 7.89 -0.59 3.03
CA TYR A 95 8.19 0.83 2.96
C TYR A 95 7.48 1.65 4.05
N LEU A 96 6.25 1.30 4.45
CA LEU A 96 5.61 1.93 5.61
C LEU A 96 6.47 1.78 6.87
N ARG A 97 6.98 0.58 7.13
CA ARG A 97 7.90 0.31 8.25
C ARG A 97 9.20 1.10 8.12
N LYS A 98 9.81 1.08 6.92
CA LYS A 98 11.07 1.77 6.64
C LYS A 98 10.97 3.28 6.85
N TYR A 99 9.83 3.87 6.52
CA TYR A 99 9.53 5.28 6.73
C TYR A 99 9.04 5.61 8.14
N GLY A 100 8.98 4.63 9.04
CA GLY A 100 8.60 4.82 10.43
C GLY A 100 7.15 5.27 10.61
N TYR A 101 6.24 4.86 9.72
CA TYR A 101 4.82 5.19 9.83
C TYR A 101 4.24 4.63 11.14
N ASP A 102 3.67 5.52 11.97
CA ASP A 102 3.22 5.24 13.34
C ASP A 102 1.71 5.48 13.56
N ASP A 103 0.96 5.66 12.48
CA ASP A 103 -0.49 5.86 12.50
C ASP A 103 -1.24 4.58 12.00
N TYR A 104 -2.56 4.67 11.85
CA TYR A 104 -3.40 3.52 11.51
C TYR A 104 -3.21 3.05 10.06
N VAL A 105 -3.24 1.72 9.88
CA VAL A 105 -3.45 1.05 8.60
C VAL A 105 -4.91 0.61 8.56
N THR A 106 -5.75 1.37 7.85
CA THR A 106 -7.21 1.24 7.95
C THR A 106 -7.77 0.36 6.85
N SER A 107 -8.60 -0.61 7.23
CA SER A 107 -9.35 -1.44 6.29
C SER A 107 -10.43 -0.60 5.61
N ASP A 108 -10.27 -0.32 4.32
CA ASP A 108 -11.32 0.29 3.49
C ASP A 108 -11.89 -0.77 2.55
N THR A 109 -12.72 -1.65 3.12
CA THR A 109 -13.25 -2.83 2.42
C THR A 109 -14.77 -2.88 2.46
N SER A 110 -15.38 -3.34 1.36
CA SER A 110 -16.83 -3.39 1.18
C SER A 110 -17.34 -4.84 1.03
N PRO A 111 -17.54 -5.58 2.14
CA PRO A 111 -18.08 -6.95 2.14
C PRO A 111 -19.56 -7.03 1.73
N THR A 112 -19.88 -6.80 0.46
CA THR A 112 -21.27 -6.76 -0.01
C THR A 112 -21.96 -8.13 -0.03
N ARG A 113 -21.20 -9.22 -0.22
CA ARG A 113 -21.72 -10.61 -0.36
C ARG A 113 -20.93 -11.66 0.43
N TRP A 114 -20.04 -11.23 1.32
CA TRP A 114 -19.13 -12.12 2.06
C TRP A 114 -19.35 -12.00 3.56
N ASP A 115 -18.71 -12.90 4.32
CA ASP A 115 -18.66 -12.78 5.78
C ASP A 115 -17.93 -11.50 6.18
N ILE A 116 -18.70 -10.52 6.65
CA ILE A 116 -18.23 -9.21 7.08
C ILE A 116 -17.17 -9.36 8.18
N LYS A 117 -17.42 -10.20 9.19
CA LYS A 117 -16.48 -10.38 10.30
C LYS A 117 -15.19 -11.04 9.81
N GLY A 118 -15.33 -12.12 9.05
CA GLY A 118 -14.20 -12.82 8.45
C GLY A 118 -13.33 -11.91 7.57
N MET A 119 -13.91 -10.95 6.85
CA MET A 119 -13.18 -10.00 6.02
C MET A 119 -12.32 -9.02 6.82
N PHE A 120 -12.87 -8.43 7.88
CA PHE A 120 -12.09 -7.55 8.75
C PHE A 120 -11.05 -8.33 9.58
N GLU A 121 -11.37 -9.55 10.03
CA GLU A 121 -10.43 -10.44 10.72
C GLU A 121 -9.25 -10.83 9.85
N ILE A 122 -9.46 -11.14 8.56
CA ILE A 122 -8.36 -11.50 7.66
C ILE A 122 -7.49 -10.29 7.33
N ASN A 123 -8.03 -9.09 7.17
CA ASN A 123 -7.23 -7.88 6.98
C ASN A 123 -6.26 -7.69 8.15
N ASN A 124 -6.75 -7.76 9.39
CA ASN A 124 -5.88 -7.65 10.56
C ASN A 124 -4.85 -8.80 10.63
N ARG A 125 -5.31 -10.05 10.49
CA ARG A 125 -4.45 -11.24 10.63
C ARG A 125 -3.38 -11.33 9.56
N LEU A 126 -3.70 -11.03 8.30
CA LEU A 126 -2.75 -11.10 7.19
C LEU A 126 -1.72 -9.99 7.29
N THR A 127 -2.16 -8.75 7.53
CA THR A 127 -1.28 -7.59 7.71
C THR A 127 -0.29 -7.81 8.85
N ALA A 128 -0.77 -8.25 10.03
CA ALA A 128 0.09 -8.54 11.17
C ALA A 128 1.13 -9.64 10.86
N LYS A 129 0.73 -10.70 10.14
CA LYS A 129 1.64 -11.77 9.72
C LYS A 129 2.69 -11.29 8.73
N LEU A 130 2.32 -10.45 7.76
CA LEU A 130 3.25 -9.87 6.81
C LEU A 130 4.24 -8.94 7.51
N LEU A 131 3.78 -8.05 8.40
CA LEU A 131 4.65 -7.17 9.18
C LEU A 131 5.67 -7.94 10.02
N ALA A 132 5.23 -8.99 10.74
CA ALA A 132 6.14 -9.85 11.49
C ALA A 132 7.14 -10.55 10.57
N ARG A 133 6.71 -11.00 9.40
CA ARG A 133 7.59 -11.65 8.43
C ARG A 133 8.61 -10.70 7.83
N LEU A 134 8.21 -9.47 7.53
CA LEU A 134 9.10 -8.42 7.05
C LEU A 134 10.15 -8.09 8.11
N GLU A 135 9.78 -8.04 9.38
CA GLU A 135 10.74 -7.87 10.48
C GLU A 135 11.80 -8.99 10.52
N GLU A 136 11.39 -10.24 10.30
CA GLU A 136 12.33 -11.37 10.19
C GLU A 136 13.24 -11.26 8.96
N MET A 137 12.69 -10.83 7.82
CA MET A 137 13.43 -10.57 6.58
C MET A 137 14.49 -9.48 6.76
N GLU A 138 14.10 -8.36 7.39
CA GLU A 138 15.00 -7.25 7.73
C GLU A 138 16.17 -7.74 8.59
N LYS A 139 15.88 -8.52 9.66
CA LYS A 139 16.90 -9.15 10.52
C LYS A 139 17.81 -10.14 9.76
N ALA A 140 17.29 -10.80 8.74
CA ALA A 140 18.03 -11.71 7.88
C ALA A 140 18.86 -11.00 6.79
N GLY A 141 18.82 -9.66 6.73
CA GLY A 141 19.62 -8.85 5.83
C GLY A 141 18.95 -8.51 4.50
N PHE A 142 17.62 -8.38 4.49
CA PHE A 142 16.87 -8.03 3.29
C PHE A 142 17.34 -6.71 2.66
N ASP A 143 17.66 -5.69 3.46
CA ASP A 143 18.15 -4.40 2.97
C ASP A 143 19.44 -4.54 2.15
N GLN A 144 20.37 -5.39 2.60
CA GLN A 144 21.63 -5.65 1.90
C GLN A 144 21.40 -6.44 0.61
N VAL A 145 20.35 -7.27 0.55
CA VAL A 145 19.94 -7.96 -0.67
C VAL A 145 19.36 -6.95 -1.66
N LEU A 146 18.41 -6.12 -1.23
CA LEU A 146 17.79 -5.08 -2.06
C LEU A 146 18.83 -4.08 -2.61
N ALA A 147 19.77 -3.64 -1.77
CA ALA A 147 20.80 -2.67 -2.15
C ALA A 147 21.72 -3.14 -3.28
N LYS A 148 21.79 -4.45 -3.57
CA LYS A 148 22.57 -5.00 -4.68
C LYS A 148 21.92 -4.74 -6.04
N GLY A 149 20.61 -4.43 -6.09
CA GLY A 149 19.87 -4.29 -7.34
C GLY A 149 19.83 -5.57 -8.19
N ASP A 150 20.10 -6.73 -7.57
CA ASP A 150 20.08 -8.02 -8.25
C ASP A 150 18.68 -8.64 -8.13
N TYR A 151 17.97 -8.64 -9.24
CA TYR A 151 16.62 -9.18 -9.35
C TYR A 151 16.53 -10.66 -8.95
N MET A 152 17.46 -11.48 -9.41
CA MET A 152 17.43 -12.93 -9.17
C MET A 152 17.75 -13.25 -7.70
N LEU A 153 18.71 -12.53 -7.13
CA LEU A 153 19.04 -12.65 -5.71
C LEU A 153 17.87 -12.21 -4.82
N THR A 154 17.25 -11.08 -5.15
CA THR A 154 16.09 -10.55 -4.42
C THR A 154 14.93 -11.52 -4.48
N TRP A 155 14.63 -12.05 -5.67
CA TRP A 155 13.55 -13.02 -5.84
C TRP A 155 13.79 -14.30 -5.04
N LYS A 156 15.00 -14.86 -5.10
CA LYS A 156 15.38 -16.03 -4.29
C LYS A 156 15.19 -15.78 -2.79
N PHE A 157 15.57 -14.59 -2.31
CA PHE A 157 15.36 -14.22 -0.91
C PHE A 157 13.87 -14.15 -0.56
N ILE A 158 13.03 -13.59 -1.45
CA ILE A 158 11.58 -13.53 -1.27
C ILE A 158 10.97 -14.94 -1.23
N GLU A 159 11.38 -15.84 -2.12
CA GLU A 159 10.94 -17.25 -2.12
C GLU A 159 11.20 -17.92 -0.77
N GLU A 160 12.45 -17.84 -0.30
CA GLU A 160 12.90 -18.51 0.91
C GLU A 160 12.31 -17.89 2.19
N HIS A 161 12.23 -16.56 2.25
CA HIS A 161 11.89 -15.84 3.48
C HIS A 161 10.43 -15.39 3.54
N LEU A 162 9.88 -14.79 2.48
CA LEU A 162 8.49 -14.32 2.50
C LEU A 162 7.51 -15.47 2.31
N PHE A 163 7.73 -16.31 1.30
CA PHE A 163 6.82 -17.40 0.96
C PHE A 163 7.16 -18.73 1.64
N GLY A 164 8.38 -18.88 2.13
CA GLY A 164 8.83 -20.13 2.76
C GLY A 164 8.96 -21.29 1.77
N LEU A 165 9.21 -20.98 0.50
CA LEU A 165 9.45 -21.95 -0.57
C LEU A 165 10.94 -22.34 -0.50
N LYS A 166 11.22 -23.53 0.03
CA LYS A 166 12.56 -24.10 0.14
C LYS A 166 12.68 -25.36 -0.70
#